data_AF-A0A2K5CDY2-F1
#
_entry.id   AF-A0A2K5CDY2-F1
#
_cell.length_a   1.000
_cell.length_b   1.000
_cell.length_c   1.000
_cell.angle_alpha   90.00
_cell.angle_beta   90.00
_cell.angle_gamma   90.00
#
_symmetry.space_group_name_H-M   'P 1'
#
loop_
_entity.id
_entity.type
_entity.pdbx_description
1 polymer ?
#
loop_
_entity_poly.entity_id
_entity_poly.type
_entity_poly.pdbx_seq_one_letter_code
_entity_poly.pdbx_strand_id
1 'polypeptide(L)' 'MQNSNVENLPPHIIRLVYKEVTTLTTDPPDGIKVFPNEEDLTDLQVTIEGPGDLSWGRTLDLKQGSQTWLPWT' A
#
# COMPACT_ATOMS: atom_id res chain seq x y z
N MET A 1 17.36 19.22 -3.50
CA MET A 1 18.06 17.93 -3.34
C MET A 1 17.15 17.06 -2.50
N GLN A 2 16.52 16.05 -3.10
CA GLN A 2 15.77 15.07 -2.33
C GLN A 2 16.80 14.15 -1.67
N ASN A 3 16.84 14.14 -0.34
CA ASN A 3 17.66 13.19 0.40
C ASN A 3 17.02 11.82 0.23
N SER A 4 17.77 10.86 -0.31
CA SER A 4 17.33 9.48 -0.32
C SER A 4 17.34 8.97 1.13
N ASN A 5 16.16 8.64 1.67
CA ASN A 5 16.03 8.21 3.07
C ASN A 5 16.78 6.90 3.37
N VAL A 6 17.24 6.20 2.33
CA VAL A 6 18.09 5.00 2.41
C VAL A 6 19.40 5.25 3.19
N GLU A 7 19.92 6.49 3.23
CA GLU A 7 21.11 6.83 4.04
C GLU A 7 20.86 6.67 5.55
N ASN A 8 19.60 6.72 5.99
CA ASN A 8 19.22 6.58 7.40
C ASN A 8 18.98 5.12 7.83
N LEU A 9 19.01 4.17 6.88
CA LEU A 9 18.73 2.76 7.15
C LEU A 9 20.03 1.93 7.20
N PRO A 10 20.20 1.02 8.16
CA PRO A 10 21.33 0.10 8.15
C PRO A 10 21.35 -0.72 6.84
N PRO A 11 22.53 -1.01 6.25
CA PRO A 11 22.62 -1.70 4.95
C PRO A 11 21.89 -3.04 4.88
N HIS A 12 21.84 -3.76 6.00
CA HIS A 12 21.12 -5.03 6.09
C HIS A 12 19.59 -4.85 6.02
N ILE A 13 19.05 -3.76 6.57
CA ILE A 13 17.62 -3.43 6.49
C ILE A 13 17.24 -3.09 5.06
N ILE A 14 18.04 -2.27 4.37
CA ILE A 14 17.83 -1.95 2.96
C ILE A 14 17.72 -3.24 2.14
N ARG A 15 18.65 -4.18 2.33
CA ARG A 15 18.66 -5.45 1.60
C ARG A 15 17.44 -6.33 1.89
N LEU A 16 16.93 -6.30 3.12
CA LEU A 16 15.70 -7.00 3.48
C LEU A 16 14.48 -6.37 2.81
N VAL A 17 14.35 -5.04 2.85
CA VAL A 17 13.24 -4.33 2.20
C VAL A 17 13.22 -4.60 0.69
N TYR A 18 14.37 -4.54 0.01
CA TYR A 18 14.47 -4.91 -1.41
C TYR A 18 13.96 -6.33 -1.67
N LYS A 19 14.33 -7.29 -0.82
CA LYS A 19 13.91 -8.69 -0.98
C LYS A 19 12.40 -8.85 -0.84
N GLU A 20 11.81 -8.22 0.17
CA GLU A 20 10.36 -8.27 0.41
C GLU A 20 9.59 -7.57 -0.71
N VAL A 21 10.00 -6.37 -1.12
CA VAL A 21 9.39 -5.64 -2.24
C VAL A 21 9.50 -6.42 -3.55
N THR A 22 10.63 -7.06 -3.81
CA THR A 22 10.77 -7.95 -4.97
C THR A 22 9.81 -9.12 -4.86
N THR A 23 9.71 -9.75 -3.69
CA THR A 23 8.78 -10.87 -3.47
C THR A 23 7.33 -10.45 -3.72
N LEU A 24 6.91 -9.30 -3.19
CA LEU A 24 5.56 -8.75 -3.36
C LEU A 24 5.23 -8.34 -4.81
N THR A 25 6.24 -8.02 -5.63
CA THR A 25 6.04 -7.73 -7.05
C THR A 25 6.06 -8.99 -7.92
N THR A 26 6.86 -10.00 -7.56
CA THR A 26 6.96 -11.26 -8.31
C THR A 26 5.88 -12.28 -7.97
N ASP A 27 5.44 -12.30 -6.72
CA ASP A 27 4.43 -13.22 -6.17
C ASP A 27 3.47 -12.43 -5.27
N PRO A 28 2.61 -11.58 -5.87
CA PRO A 28 1.71 -10.73 -5.13
C PRO A 28 0.63 -11.55 -4.41
N PRO A 29 0.30 -11.22 -3.15
CA PRO A 29 -0.87 -11.77 -2.47
C PRO A 29 -2.18 -11.43 -3.18
N ASP A 30 -3.23 -12.21 -2.94
CA ASP A 30 -4.55 -11.99 -3.53
C ASP A 30 -5.07 -10.58 -3.22
N GLY A 31 -5.53 -9.89 -4.26
CA GLY A 31 -6.01 -8.51 -4.17
C GLY A 31 -4.93 -7.45 -3.93
N ILE A 32 -3.64 -7.78 -3.80
CA ILE A 32 -2.59 -6.79 -3.55
C ILE A 32 -1.72 -6.61 -4.79
N LYS A 33 -1.49 -5.35 -5.21
CA LYS A 33 -0.55 -5.00 -6.29
C LYS A 33 0.39 -3.91 -5.80
N VAL A 34 1.69 -4.19 -5.77
CA VAL A 34 2.73 -3.25 -5.31
C VAL A 34 3.44 -2.63 -6.51
N PHE A 35 3.67 -1.32 -6.42
CA PHE A 35 4.36 -0.49 -7.41
C PHE A 35 5.51 0.24 -6.69
N PRO A 36 6.70 -0.35 -6.68
CA PRO A 36 7.85 0.29 -6.04
C PRO A 36 8.33 1.48 -6.85
N ASN A 37 8.76 2.53 -6.15
CA ASN A 37 9.45 3.65 -6.77
C ASN A 37 10.93 3.27 -7.01
N GLU A 38 11.38 3.35 -8.26
CA GLU A 38 12.75 2.98 -8.64
C GLU A 38 13.80 3.98 -8.14
N GLU A 39 13.39 5.22 -7.87
CA GLU A 39 14.27 6.30 -7.38
C GLU A 39 14.37 6.32 -5.85
N ASP A 40 13.34 5.86 -5.14
CA ASP A 40 13.31 5.79 -3.68
C ASP A 40 12.58 4.54 -3.18
N LEU A 41 13.33 3.55 -2.71
CA LEU A 41 12.80 2.31 -2.11
C LEU A 41 11.86 2.57 -0.93
N THR A 42 12.02 3.69 -0.23
CA THR A 42 11.18 4.01 0.93
C THR A 42 9.80 4.54 0.54
N ASP A 43 9.60 4.83 -0.74
CA ASP A 43 8.33 5.22 -1.33
C ASP A 43 7.72 4.02 -2.10
N LEU A 44 6.61 3.49 -1.59
CA LEU A 44 5.94 2.33 -2.17
C LEU A 44 4.46 2.64 -2.36
N GLN A 45 4.00 2.56 -3.62
CA GLN A 45 2.59 2.67 -3.94
C GLN A 45 1.96 1.27 -4.00
N VAL A 46 0.76 1.11 -3.44
CA VAL A 46 0.08 -0.19 -3.39
C VAL A 46 -1.40 -0.01 -3.75
N THR A 47 -1.92 -0.91 -4.57
CA THR A 47 -3.35 -1.07 -4.80
C THR A 47 -3.82 -2.30 -4.03
N ILE A 48 -4.88 -2.13 -3.24
CA ILE A 48 -5.53 -3.21 -2.50
C ILE A 48 -6.96 -3.33 -3.01
N GLU A 49 -7.26 -4.44 -3.65
CA GLU A 49 -8.61 -4.86 -3.99
C GLU A 49 -9.31 -5.26 -2.69
N GLY A 50 -10.48 -4.69 -2.49
CA GLY A 50 -11.28 -5.01 -1.32
C GLY A 50 -11.82 -6.43 -1.39
N PRO A 51 -11.98 -7.16 -0.25
CA PRO A 51 -12.72 -8.41 -0.22
C PRO A 51 -14.07 -8.26 -0.93
N GLY A 52 -14.35 -9.14 -1.89
CA GLY A 52 -15.45 -9.01 -2.87
C GLY A 52 -16.86 -8.85 -2.28
N ASP A 53 -17.03 -9.11 -0.98
CA ASP A 53 -18.30 -8.97 -0.25
C ASP A 53 -18.41 -7.69 0.59
N LEU A 54 -17.29 -6.97 0.83
CA LEU A 54 -17.28 -5.70 1.53
C LEU A 54 -17.03 -4.59 0.52
N SER A 55 -18.08 -3.83 0.23
CA SER A 55 -17.95 -2.58 -0.50
C SER A 55 -17.13 -1.59 0.32
N TRP A 56 -15.86 -1.42 -0.01
CA TRP A 56 -14.96 -0.42 0.59
C TRP A 56 -15.29 1.02 0.19
N GLY A 57 -16.45 1.22 -0.44
CA GLY A 57 -16.92 2.53 -0.82
C GLY A 57 -18.30 2.48 -1.47
N ARG A 58 -19.27 3.07 -0.75
CA ARG A 58 -20.59 3.56 -1.19
C ARG A 58 -21.78 2.61 -0.99
N THR A 59 -22.20 2.43 0.26
CA THR A 59 -23.63 2.67 0.54
C THR A 59 -23.79 4.18 0.65
N LEU A 60 -24.25 4.84 -0.41
CA LEU A 60 -24.74 6.21 -0.31
C LEU A 60 -25.96 6.16 0.60
N ASP A 61 -25.82 6.52 1.88
CA ASP A 61 -27.00 6.99 2.59
C ASP A 61 -27.41 8.31 1.93
N LEU A 62 -28.42 8.23 1.07
CA LEU A 62 -28.95 9.37 0.31
C LEU A 62 -29.63 10.41 1.23
N LYS A 63 -29.63 10.22 2.56
CA LYS A 63 -30.17 11.17 3.53
C LYS A 63 -29.08 11.71 4.43
N GLN A 64 -28.64 12.93 4.09
CA GLN A 64 -27.89 13.88 4.93
C GLN A 64 -26.37 13.95 4.70
N GLY A 65 -25.91 14.04 3.45
CA GLY A 65 -24.74 14.86 3.06
C GLY A 65 -23.43 14.73 3.87
N SER A 66 -23.22 13.64 4.61
CA SER A 66 -22.11 13.46 5.55
C SER A 66 -21.47 12.11 5.26
N GLN A 67 -20.20 12.12 4.84
CA GLN A 67 -19.41 10.91 4.66
C GLN A 67 -19.05 10.35 6.04
N THR A 68 -19.59 9.18 6.37
CA THR A 68 -19.18 8.43 7.56
C THR A 68 -18.46 7.15 7.12
N TRP A 69 -17.28 6.92 7.69
CA TRP A 69 -16.54 5.67 7.51
C TRP A 69 -17.14 4.64 8.47
N LEU A 70 -17.64 3.52 7.96
CA LEU A 70 -18.14 2.44 8.81
C LEU A 70 -16.96 1.63 9.37
N PRO A 71 -17.00 1.21 10.64
CA PRO A 71 -16.00 0.32 11.21
C PRO A 71 -16.16 -1.10 10.70
N TRP A 72 -15.02 -1.78 10.60
CA TRP A 72 -14.82 -3.19 10.27
C TRP A 72 -15.56 -4.08 11.30
N THR A 73 -16.66 -4.72 10.91
CA THR A 73 -17.28 -5.81 11.68
C THR A 73 -17.51 -7.00 10.78
#